data_AF-A0AA37BIU3-F1
#
_entry.id   AF-A0AA37BIU3-F1
#
_cell.length_a   1.000
_cell.length_b   1.000
_cell.length_c   1.000
_cell.angle_alpha   90.00
_cell.angle_beta   90.00
_cell.angle_gamma   90.00
#
_symmetry.space_group_name_H-M   'P 1'
#
loop_
_entity.id
_entity.type
_entity.pdbx_description
1 polymer ?
#
loop_
_entity_poly.entity_id
_entity_poly.type
_entity_poly.pdbx_seq_one_letter_code
_entity_poly.pdbx_strand_id
1 'polypeptide(L)'
;MDIMKLAEQAGDATAVSRVFGEPVTRDGVTVIPVAKISGGGGGGSGSGKRQGGEHPDTGEGAGGGFGLRAAPAGVFVIKDGEVRWQPALDVNRIVLGGQIVGIVLLLTVRAVTRLLTRRRGRR
;
A
#
# COMPACT_ATOMS: atom_id res chain seq x y z
N MET A 1 -3.36 -19.03 -26.63
CA MET A 1 -3.02 -17.77 -25.95
C MET A 1 -2.09 -18.13 -24.81
N ASP A 2 -0.79 -17.83 -24.96
CA ASP A 2 0.25 -18.28 -24.03
C ASP A 2 0.15 -17.52 -22.70
N ILE A 3 -0.29 -18.22 -21.65
CA ILE A 3 -0.29 -17.70 -20.26
C ILE A 3 1.11 -17.28 -19.79
N MET A 4 2.15 -17.87 -20.38
CA MET A 4 3.54 -17.45 -20.17
C MET A 4 3.81 -16.06 -20.75
N LYS A 5 3.25 -15.71 -21.92
CA LYS A 5 3.35 -14.36 -22.47
C LYS A 5 2.56 -13.32 -21.68
N LEU A 6 1.45 -13.69 -21.04
CA LEU A 6 0.75 -12.78 -20.12
C LEU A 6 1.55 -12.53 -18.83
N ALA A 7 2.18 -13.57 -18.27
CA ALA A 7 3.03 -13.44 -17.10
C ALA A 7 4.32 -12.64 -17.42
N GLU A 8 4.87 -12.82 -18.62
CA GLU A 8 6.07 -12.13 -19.11
C GLU A 8 5.76 -10.68 -19.53
N GLN A 9 4.62 -10.39 -20.19
CA GLN A 9 4.14 -9.02 -20.41
C GLN A 9 3.78 -8.30 -19.09
N ALA A 10 3.40 -9.04 -18.04
CA ALA A 10 3.26 -8.48 -16.69
C ALA A 10 4.63 -8.18 -16.03
N GLY A 11 5.66 -8.95 -16.38
CA GLY A 11 7.03 -8.80 -15.89
C GLY A 11 7.84 -7.66 -16.53
N ASP A 12 7.75 -7.49 -17.86
CA ASP A 12 8.82 -6.83 -18.64
C ASP A 12 8.64 -5.36 -19.01
N ALA A 13 7.70 -4.65 -18.37
CA ALA A 13 7.80 -3.18 -18.29
C ALA A 13 8.63 -2.80 -17.05
N THR A 14 9.95 -2.90 -17.18
CA THR A 14 11.00 -2.36 -16.30
C THR A 14 10.49 -1.56 -15.08
N ALA A 15 10.72 -2.10 -13.88
CA ALA A 15 10.27 -1.53 -12.60
C ALA A 15 10.68 -0.05 -12.37
N VAL A 16 11.67 0.46 -13.11
CA VAL A 16 12.16 1.84 -13.05
C VAL A 16 11.27 2.81 -13.84
N SER A 17 10.84 2.47 -15.06
CA SER A 17 9.89 3.26 -15.89
C SER A 17 8.50 3.34 -15.26
N ARG A 18 8.25 2.44 -14.32
CA ARG A 18 7.06 2.43 -13.45
C ARG A 18 7.18 3.49 -12.33
N VAL A 19 8.39 3.71 -11.79
CA VAL A 19 8.62 4.62 -10.65
C VAL A 19 8.88 6.05 -11.08
N PHE A 20 9.59 6.28 -12.19
CA PHE A 20 9.86 7.62 -12.71
C PHE A 20 9.04 7.89 -13.97
N GLY A 21 8.33 9.02 -13.99
CA GLY A 21 7.62 9.50 -15.18
C GLY A 21 8.54 10.30 -16.11
N GLU A 22 8.04 10.57 -17.31
CA GLU A 22 8.71 11.42 -18.29
C GLU A 22 9.03 12.80 -17.69
N PRO A 23 10.30 13.27 -17.77
CA PRO A 23 10.66 14.61 -17.34
C PRO A 23 9.90 15.67 -18.13
N VAL A 24 9.34 16.64 -17.41
CA VAL A 24 8.68 17.81 -18.00
C VAL A 24 9.51 19.04 -17.72
N THR A 25 10.00 19.69 -18.78
CA THR A 25 10.79 20.92 -18.66
C THR A 25 9.96 22.12 -19.12
N ARG A 26 9.88 23.16 -18.29
CA ARG A 26 9.31 24.47 -18.61
C ARG A 26 10.10 25.57 -17.92
N ASP A 27 10.41 26.65 -18.64
CA ASP A 27 11.06 27.85 -18.09
C ASP A 27 12.36 27.56 -17.31
N GLY A 28 13.17 26.62 -17.81
CA GLY A 28 14.43 26.22 -17.16
C GLY A 28 14.26 25.34 -15.90
N VAL A 29 13.03 24.93 -15.58
CA VAL A 29 12.73 24.00 -14.50
C VAL A 29 12.36 22.65 -15.10
N THR A 30 13.10 21.61 -14.71
CA THR A 30 12.78 20.22 -15.07
C THR A 30 12.14 19.53 -13.88
N VAL A 31 10.97 18.94 -14.09
CA VAL A 31 10.25 18.15 -13.09
C VAL A 31 10.28 16.69 -13.51
N ILE A 32 10.76 15.81 -12.63
CA ILE A 32 10.76 14.36 -12.82
C ILE A 32 9.72 13.76 -11.86
N PRO A 33 8.56 13.32 -12.36
CA PRO A 33 7.52 12.71 -11.52
C PRO A 33 7.98 11.38 -10.95
N VAL A 34 7.64 11.11 -9.68
CA VAL A 34 7.95 9.84 -9.02
C VAL A 34 6.69 9.24 -8.39
N ALA A 35 6.43 7.98 -8.73
CA ALA A 35 5.35 7.17 -8.20
C ALA A 35 5.89 6.02 -7.34
N LYS A 36 5.18 5.72 -6.26
CA LYS A 36 5.35 4.48 -5.50
C LYS A 36 4.46 3.41 -6.11
N ILE A 37 5.05 2.30 -6.50
CA ILE A 37 4.32 1.14 -6.99
C ILE A 37 4.50 -0.02 -6.03
N SER A 38 3.39 -0.67 -5.72
CA SER A 38 3.34 -1.87 -4.89
C SER A 38 2.42 -2.88 -5.56
N GLY A 39 2.83 -4.14 -5.55
CA GLY A 39 2.06 -5.23 -6.11
C GLY A 39 2.22 -6.49 -5.30
N GLY A 40 1.26 -7.40 -5.43
CA GLY A 40 1.31 -8.70 -4.79
C GLY A 40 0.27 -9.64 -5.39
N GLY A 41 0.49 -10.94 -5.25
CA GLY A 41 -0.45 -11.96 -5.68
C GLY A 41 -0.36 -13.20 -4.82
N GLY A 42 -1.38 -14.05 -4.92
CA GLY A 42 -1.46 -15.29 -4.19
C GLY A 42 -2.45 -16.25 -4.84
N GLY A 43 -2.30 -17.53 -4.58
CA GLY A 43 -3.19 -18.57 -5.07
C GLY A 43 -3.21 -19.77 -4.15
N GLY A 44 -4.20 -20.62 -4.36
CA GLY A 44 -4.41 -21.85 -3.61
C GLY A 44 -5.25 -22.83 -4.42
N SER A 45 -5.08 -24.11 -4.12
CA SER A 45 -5.87 -25.19 -4.69
C SER A 45 -6.30 -26.17 -3.62
N GLY A 46 -7.31 -26.97 -3.93
CA GLY A 46 -7.83 -28.00 -3.05
C GLY A 46 -8.65 -29.03 -3.82
N SER A 47 -8.73 -30.24 -3.28
CA SER A 47 -9.54 -31.32 -3.81
C SER A 47 -10.39 -31.94 -2.71
N GLY A 48 -11.53 -32.51 -3.08
CA GLY A 48 -12.48 -33.16 -2.18
C GLY A 48 -13.14 -34.37 -2.84
N LYS A 49 -13.37 -35.44 -2.06
CA LYS A 49 -14.13 -36.62 -2.48
C LYS A 49 -15.49 -36.62 -1.79
N ARG A 50 -16.56 -36.85 -2.55
CA ARG A 50 -17.90 -37.05 -1.97
C ARG A 50 -18.05 -38.52 -1.53
N GLN A 51 -18.27 -38.77 -0.24
CA GLN A 51 -18.62 -40.11 0.24
C GLN A 51 -20.14 -40.29 0.26
N GLY A 52 -20.63 -41.41 -0.31
CA GLY A 52 -22.03 -41.85 -0.16
C GLY A 52 -22.87 -41.96 -1.44
N GLY A 53 -22.28 -41.98 -2.64
CA GLY A 53 -22.99 -42.26 -3.90
C GLY A 53 -22.36 -43.44 -4.65
N GLU A 54 -23.13 -44.10 -5.53
CA GLU A 54 -22.68 -45.25 -6.35
C GLU A 54 -21.51 -44.93 -7.29
N HIS A 55 -21.17 -43.65 -7.49
CA HIS A 55 -19.96 -43.20 -8.16
C HIS A 55 -19.12 -42.26 -7.27
N PRO A 56 -17.81 -42.51 -7.11
CA PRO A 56 -16.94 -41.61 -6.37
C PRO A 56 -16.64 -40.36 -7.21
N ASP A 57 -17.37 -39.27 -6.95
CA ASP A 57 -17.07 -37.97 -7.56
C ASP A 57 -15.94 -37.27 -6.79
N THR A 58 -14.82 -37.02 -7.48
CA THR A 58 -13.72 -36.15 -7.04
C THR A 58 -13.92 -34.75 -7.59
N GLY A 59 -14.05 -33.75 -6.72
CA GLY A 59 -14.02 -32.34 -7.09
C GLY A 59 -12.65 -31.74 -6.84
N GLU A 60 -12.15 -30.95 -7.79
CA GLU A 60 -10.94 -30.15 -7.62
C GLU A 60 -11.26 -28.68 -7.90
N GLY A 61 -10.57 -27.78 -7.20
CA GLY A 61 -10.68 -26.35 -7.38
C GLY A 61 -9.35 -25.67 -7.15
N ALA A 62 -9.07 -24.65 -7.95
CA ALA A 62 -7.95 -23.76 -7.75
C ALA A 62 -8.39 -22.32 -8.02
N GLY A 63 -7.73 -21.38 -7.34
CA GLY A 63 -7.98 -19.96 -7.49
C GLY A 63 -6.73 -19.16 -7.19
N GLY A 64 -6.61 -18.01 -7.82
CA GLY A 64 -5.54 -17.06 -7.56
C GLY A 64 -5.97 -15.65 -7.93
N GLY A 65 -5.23 -14.67 -7.42
CA GLY A 65 -5.43 -13.26 -7.70
C GLY A 65 -4.14 -12.47 -7.54
N PHE A 66 -4.09 -11.34 -8.22
CA PHE A 66 -3.00 -10.36 -8.09
C PHE A 66 -3.59 -8.95 -8.05
N GLY A 67 -2.83 -8.04 -7.45
CA GLY A 67 -3.19 -6.63 -7.36
C GLY A 67 -1.96 -5.74 -7.55
N LEU A 68 -2.18 -4.60 -8.19
CA LEU A 68 -1.20 -3.53 -8.36
C LEU A 68 -1.79 -2.23 -7.83
N ARG A 69 -0.95 -1.43 -7.18
CA ARG A 69 -1.29 -0.10 -6.70
C ARG A 69 -0.17 0.85 -7.07
N ALA A 70 -0.55 2.00 -7.63
CA ALA A 70 0.32 3.15 -7.81
C ALA A 70 -0.18 4.30 -6.91
N ALA A 71 0.74 5.05 -6.34
CA ALA A 71 0.46 6.26 -5.59
C ALA A 71 1.53 7.31 -5.88
N PRO A 72 1.20 8.62 -5.88
CA PRO A 72 2.21 9.65 -6.04
C PRO A 72 3.19 9.62 -4.87
N ALA A 73 4.49 9.60 -5.15
CA ALA A 73 5.53 9.73 -4.13
C ALA A 73 5.99 11.18 -4.00
N GLY A 74 6.12 11.86 -5.13
CA GLY A 74 6.59 13.25 -5.21
C GLY A 74 7.22 13.54 -6.56
N VAL A 75 8.01 14.60 -6.64
CA VAL A 75 8.74 14.98 -7.84
C VAL A 75 10.16 15.43 -7.49
N PHE A 76 11.12 15.17 -8.37
CA PHE A 76 12.39 15.89 -8.36
C PHE A 76 12.26 17.15 -9.20
N VAL A 77 12.67 18.28 -8.64
CA VAL A 77 12.73 19.57 -9.30
C VAL A 77 14.19 19.92 -9.54
N ILE A 78 14.56 20.08 -10.80
CA ILE A 78 15.89 20.51 -11.22
C ILE A 78 15.77 21.95 -11.71
N LYS A 79 16.50 22.87 -11.09
CA LYS A 79 16.55 24.27 -11.47
C LYS A 79 17.92 24.84 -11.14
N ASP A 80 18.52 25.58 -12.08
CA ASP A 80 19.83 26.23 -11.89
C ASP A 80 20.95 25.26 -11.47
N GLY A 81 20.87 24.00 -11.92
CA GLY A 81 21.80 22.93 -11.53
C GLY A 81 21.55 22.31 -10.15
N GLU A 82 20.61 22.83 -9.36
CA GLU A 82 20.20 22.24 -8.09
C GLU A 82 19.08 21.21 -8.29
N VAL A 83 19.15 20.11 -7.53
CA VAL A 83 18.09 19.09 -7.47
C VAL A 83 17.40 19.15 -6.11
N ARG A 84 16.07 19.26 -6.10
CA ARG A 84 15.24 19.29 -4.88
C ARG A 84 14.13 18.24 -4.95
N TRP A 85 13.94 17.50 -3.87
CA TRP A 85 12.80 16.59 -3.72
C TRP A 85 11.57 17.32 -3.18
N GLN A 86 10.42 17.16 -3.82
CA GLN A 86 9.13 17.68 -3.39
C GLN A 86 8.16 16.51 -3.18
N PRO A 87 7.89 16.11 -1.93
CA PRO A 87 7.02 14.96 -1.64
C PRO A 87 5.55 15.27 -1.95
N ALA A 88 4.81 14.25 -2.43
CA ALA A 88 3.37 14.33 -2.54
C ALA A 88 2.72 14.05 -1.18
N LEU A 89 2.48 15.12 -0.40
CA LEU A 89 1.89 15.01 0.93
C LEU A 89 0.36 14.88 0.86
N ASP A 90 -0.17 13.86 1.53
CA ASP A 90 -1.59 13.69 1.76
C ASP A 90 -1.95 14.31 3.12
N VAL A 91 -2.41 15.56 3.08
CA VAL A 91 -2.81 16.32 4.28
C VAL A 91 -3.93 15.62 5.03
N ASN A 92 -4.88 15.01 4.32
CA ASN A 92 -6.00 14.30 4.96
C ASN A 92 -5.49 13.10 5.77
N ARG A 93 -4.51 12.37 5.23
CA ARG A 93 -3.89 11.25 5.94
C ARG A 93 -3.07 11.70 7.16
N ILE A 94 -2.39 12.84 7.08
CA ILE A 94 -1.66 13.43 8.21
C ILE A 94 -2.65 13.85 9.31
N VAL A 95 -3.73 14.52 8.94
CA VAL A 95 -4.79 14.94 9.89
C VAL A 95 -5.41 13.72 10.57
N LEU A 96 -5.75 12.69 9.82
CA LEU A 96 -6.31 11.44 10.37
C LEU A 96 -5.33 10.79 11.37
N GLY A 97 -4.04 10.72 11.03
CA GLY A 97 -3.01 10.22 11.93
C GLY A 97 -2.91 11.05 13.21
N GLY A 98 -2.93 12.38 13.09
CA GLY A 98 -2.95 13.31 14.22
C GLY A 98 -4.16 13.13 15.13
N GLN A 99 -5.35 12.91 14.57
CA GLN A 99 -6.57 12.63 15.33
C GLN A 99 -6.44 11.34 16.14
N ILE A 100 -5.92 10.26 15.53
CA ILE A 100 -5.71 8.98 16.24
C ILE A 100 -4.73 9.17 17.39
N VAL A 101 -3.58 9.82 17.15
CA VAL A 101 -2.59 10.10 18.20
C VAL A 101 -3.20 10.95 19.32
N GLY A 102 -3.98 11.98 18.98
CA GLY A 102 -4.68 12.81 19.95
C GLY A 102 -5.69 12.03 20.81
N ILE A 103 -6.49 11.15 20.19
CA ILE A 103 -7.43 10.28 20.90
C ILE A 103 -6.68 9.33 21.87
N VAL A 104 -5.62 8.68 21.40
CA VAL A 104 -4.82 7.76 22.23
C VAL A 104 -4.18 8.51 23.41
N LEU A 105 -3.61 9.70 23.17
CA LEU A 105 -3.06 10.54 24.24
C LEU A 105 -4.14 10.94 25.26
N LEU A 106 -5.33 11.33 24.78
CA LEU A 106 -6.44 11.70 25.65
C LEU A 106 -6.89 10.51 26.52
N LEU A 107 -6.99 9.32 25.95
CA LEU A 107 -7.39 8.11 26.68
C LEU A 107 -6.34 7.66 27.69
N THR A 108 -5.04 7.74 27.35
CA THR A 108 -3.95 7.40 28.27
C THR A 108 -3.87 8.38 29.44
N VAL A 109 -3.95 9.69 29.18
CA VAL A 109 -4.03 10.72 30.24
C VAL A 109 -5.24 10.50 31.12
N ARG A 110 -6.42 10.21 30.54
CA ARG A 110 -7.64 9.92 31.29
C ARG A 110 -7.50 8.67 32.17
N ALA A 111 -6.84 7.62 31.68
CA ALA A 111 -6.61 6.40 32.45
C ALA A 111 -5.67 6.63 33.63
N VAL A 112 -4.56 7.34 33.40
CA VAL A 112 -3.58 7.70 34.43
C VAL A 112 -4.20 8.59 35.50
N THR A 113 -4.90 9.65 35.10
CA THR A 113 -5.58 10.56 36.04
C THR A 113 -6.64 9.83 36.88
N ARG A 114 -7.42 8.92 36.28
CA ARG A 114 -8.36 8.05 37.03
C ARG A 114 -7.66 7.13 38.02
N LEU A 115 -6.51 6.56 37.65
CA LEU A 115 -5.74 5.69 38.56
C LEU A 115 -5.18 6.49 39.74
N LEU A 116 -4.67 7.69 39.49
CA LEU A 116 -4.09 8.56 40.52
C LEU A 116 -5.17 9.13 41.46
N THR A 117 -6.34 9.50 40.94
CA THR A 117 -7.46 10.00 41.77
C THR A 117 -8.11 8.91 42.63
N ARG A 118 -8.22 7.66 42.13
CA ARG A 118 -8.72 6.52 42.92
C ARG A 118 -7.87 6.20 44.15
N ARG A 119 -6.58 6.52 44.15
CA ARG A 119 -5.68 6.30 45.31
C ARG A 119 -5.88 7.34 46.43
N ARG A 120 -6.44 8.52 46.13
CA ARG A 120 -6.68 9.57 47.14
C ARG A 120 -8.00 9.41 47.89
N GLY A 121 -9.02 8.77 47.31
CA GLY A 121 -10.32 8.55 47.95
C GLY A 121 -10.41 7.34 48.89
N ARG A 122 -9.27 6.71 49.24
CA ARG A 122 -9.22 5.50 50.08
C ARG A 122 -8.35 5.67 51.34
N ARG A 123 -8.06 6.93 51.71
CA ARG A 123 -7.48 7.33 52.99
C ARG A 123 -8.48 8.15 53.77
#